data_AF-A0A7S1PM87-F1
#
_entry.id   AF-A0A7S1PM87-F1
#
_cell.length_a   1.000
_cell.length_b   1.000
_cell.length_c   1.000
_cell.angle_alpha   90.00
_cell.angle_beta   90.00
_cell.angle_gamma   90.00
#
_symmetry.space_group_name_H-M   'P 1'
#
loop_
_entity.id
_entity.type
_entity.pdbx_description
1 polymer ?
#
loop_
_entity_poly.entity_id
_entity_poly.type
_entity_poly.pdbx_seq_one_letter_code
_entity_poly.pdbx_strand_id
1 'polypeptide(L)'
;SGEFSSSLAKRVQRLVPPMRTTCLAFSILGAIVPPLVMRLVPLVAPGSRPWEWVVSIVMQRVFFSPQTFFRTNAFCWAVDEDCHLEHGRRREAIHAGTTKLFEEEGRAVAFLLFLGLGAAGLQTRNCELVCVGVTERADCVDACELADIARQSAAVSEFVEAVLLYVVPAFSLLTALHIWLYPIHGERLQKLAIAQAVVFKKVGSTPMRAVEPTLSNDGAQVVPSAIS
;
A
#
# COMPACT_ATOMS: atom_id res chain seq x y z
N SER A 1 -15.82 30.71 21.27
CA SER A 1 -15.97 29.30 20.86
C SER A 1 -14.71 28.69 20.21
N GLY A 2 -13.68 29.46 19.81
CA GLY A 2 -12.47 28.91 19.16
C GLY A 2 -11.45 28.21 20.07
N GLU A 3 -11.29 28.64 21.32
CA GLU A 3 -10.25 28.07 22.21
C GLU A 3 -10.51 26.61 22.61
N PHE A 4 -11.77 26.23 22.83
CA PHE A 4 -12.15 24.88 23.22
C PHE A 4 -11.83 23.85 22.12
N SER A 5 -12.07 24.23 20.86
CA SER A 5 -11.71 23.42 19.69
C SER A 5 -10.20 23.20 19.58
N SER A 6 -9.40 24.24 19.87
CA SER A 6 -7.93 24.13 19.81
C SER A 6 -7.32 23.20 20.87
N SER A 7 -7.93 23.15 22.06
CA SER A 7 -7.47 22.29 23.17
C SER A 7 -7.78 20.82 22.91
N LEU A 8 -8.98 20.52 22.41
CA LEU A 8 -9.38 19.17 22.05
C LEU A 8 -8.55 18.63 20.89
N ALA A 9 -8.32 19.43 19.85
CA ALA A 9 -7.47 19.06 18.72
C ALA A 9 -6.04 18.70 19.16
N LYS A 10 -5.43 19.50 20.05
CA LYS A 10 -4.10 19.21 20.61
C LYS A 10 -4.07 17.93 21.44
N ARG A 11 -5.15 17.59 22.16
CA ARG A 11 -5.25 16.35 22.94
C ARG A 11 -5.42 15.13 22.04
N VAL A 12 -6.29 15.22 21.04
CA VAL A 12 -6.49 14.16 20.03
C VAL A 12 -5.19 13.93 19.25
N GLN A 13 -4.49 14.99 18.84
CA GLN A 13 -3.23 14.88 18.11
C GLN A 13 -2.11 14.21 18.92
N ARG A 14 -2.13 14.29 20.26
CA ARG A 14 -1.19 13.55 21.13
C ARG A 14 -1.55 12.08 21.29
N LEU A 15 -2.82 11.72 21.12
CA LEU A 15 -3.31 10.34 21.23
C LEU A 15 -3.09 9.54 19.95
N VAL A 16 -3.02 10.22 18.80
CA VAL A 16 -2.77 9.55 17.52
C VAL A 16 -1.28 9.21 17.44
N PRO A 17 -0.90 7.91 17.44
CA PRO A 17 0.49 7.52 17.27
C PRO A 17 1.04 8.05 15.93
N PRO A 18 2.36 8.29 15.84
CA PRO A 18 2.98 8.67 14.58
C PRO A 18 2.58 7.68 13.47
N MET A 19 2.19 8.20 12.32
CA MET A 19 1.69 7.38 11.21
C MET A 19 2.70 6.30 10.81
N ARG A 20 4.00 6.63 10.82
CA ARG A 20 5.11 5.68 10.62
C ARG A 20 5.07 4.51 11.62
N THR A 21 4.89 4.78 12.92
CA THR A 21 4.80 3.74 13.95
C THR A 21 3.58 2.85 13.73
N THR A 22 2.45 3.45 13.38
CA THR A 22 1.20 2.74 13.08
C THR A 22 1.37 1.83 11.86
N CYS A 23 1.95 2.34 10.78
CA CYS A 23 2.19 1.57 9.57
C CYS A 23 3.24 0.48 9.76
N LEU A 24 4.29 0.74 10.54
CA LEU A 24 5.29 -0.27 10.88
C LEU A 24 4.64 -1.40 11.69
N ALA A 25 3.88 -1.05 12.73
CA ALA A 25 3.17 -2.02 13.58
C ALA A 25 2.21 -2.87 12.73
N PHE A 26 1.38 -2.25 11.90
CA PHE A 26 0.48 -3.00 11.02
C PHE A 26 1.20 -3.82 9.96
N SER A 27 2.36 -3.38 9.46
CA SER A 27 3.17 -4.17 8.52
C SER A 27 3.74 -5.43 9.19
N ILE A 28 4.26 -5.29 10.41
CA ILE A 28 4.81 -6.41 11.18
C ILE A 28 3.68 -7.36 11.59
N LEU A 29 2.58 -6.83 12.14
CA LEU A 29 1.41 -7.62 12.51
C LEU A 29 0.81 -8.32 11.29
N GLY A 30 0.66 -7.64 10.15
CA GLY A 30 0.18 -8.23 8.92
C GLY A 30 1.11 -9.29 8.32
N ALA A 31 2.42 -9.22 8.59
CA ALA A 31 3.38 -10.23 8.17
C ALA A 31 3.41 -11.46 9.09
N ILE A 32 3.05 -11.30 10.36
CA ILE A 32 3.19 -12.35 11.39
C ILE A 32 1.85 -13.01 11.73
N VAL A 33 0.80 -12.21 11.95
CA VAL A 33 -0.49 -12.68 12.46
C VAL A 33 -1.19 -13.60 11.46
N PRO A 34 -1.34 -13.28 10.16
CA PRO A 34 -2.03 -14.18 9.23
C PRO A 34 -1.35 -15.56 9.07
N PRO A 35 0.00 -15.66 8.92
CA PRO A 35 0.69 -16.95 8.93
C PRO A 35 0.50 -17.74 10.22
N LEU A 36 0.54 -17.07 11.38
CA LEU A 36 0.30 -17.71 12.68
C LEU A 36 -1.12 -18.22 12.79
N VAL A 37 -2.11 -17.42 12.39
CA VAL A 37 -3.53 -17.85 12.37
C VAL A 37 -3.69 -19.06 11.46
N MET A 38 -3.13 -19.04 10.24
CA MET A 38 -3.17 -20.20 9.35
C MET A 38 -2.55 -21.46 9.94
N ARG A 39 -1.48 -21.35 10.74
CA ARG A 39 -0.87 -22.52 11.40
C ARG A 39 -1.61 -22.98 12.64
N LEU A 40 -2.11 -22.06 13.46
CA LEU A 40 -2.62 -22.38 14.79
C LEU A 40 -4.08 -22.84 14.76
N VAL A 41 -4.93 -22.31 13.87
CA VAL A 41 -6.35 -22.62 13.91
C VAL A 41 -6.64 -24.10 13.57
N PRO A 42 -5.97 -24.74 12.58
CA PRO A 42 -6.14 -26.18 12.33
C PRO A 42 -5.74 -27.07 13.52
N LEU A 43 -4.79 -26.64 14.34
CA LEU A 43 -4.37 -27.37 15.56
C LEU A 43 -5.43 -27.30 16.66
N VAL A 44 -6.16 -26.18 16.75
CA VAL A 44 -7.18 -25.95 17.77
C VAL A 44 -8.53 -26.53 17.33
N ALA A 45 -8.82 -26.52 16.02
CA ALA A 45 -10.10 -26.93 15.45
C ALA A 45 -9.89 -27.82 14.21
N PRO A 46 -9.52 -29.10 14.36
CA PRO A 46 -9.22 -29.99 13.23
C PRO A 46 -10.41 -30.30 12.28
N GLY A 47 -11.63 -29.87 12.63
CA GLY A 47 -12.84 -29.98 11.78
C GLY A 47 -13.29 -28.64 11.18
N SER A 48 -12.42 -27.64 11.17
CA SER A 48 -12.75 -26.29 10.75
C SER A 48 -12.94 -26.15 9.24
N ARG A 49 -13.81 -25.21 8.89
CA ARG A 49 -14.39 -24.97 7.56
C ARG A 49 -13.58 -23.88 6.81
N PRO A 50 -13.89 -23.59 5.52
CA PRO A 50 -13.31 -22.48 4.75
C PRO A 50 -13.32 -21.08 5.41
N TRP A 51 -14.03 -20.88 6.52
CA TRP A 51 -14.05 -19.58 7.23
C TRP A 51 -12.70 -19.21 7.86
N GLU A 52 -11.79 -20.16 8.15
CA GLU A 52 -10.46 -19.82 8.67
C GLU A 52 -9.66 -18.99 7.66
N TRP A 53 -9.76 -19.38 6.39
CA TRP A 53 -9.19 -18.64 5.27
C TRP A 53 -9.85 -17.27 5.14
N VAL A 54 -11.17 -17.19 5.32
CA VAL A 54 -11.89 -15.91 5.31
C VAL A 54 -11.39 -15.01 6.45
N VAL A 55 -11.23 -15.52 7.67
CA VAL A 55 -10.72 -14.76 8.81
C VAL A 55 -9.26 -14.32 8.56
N SER A 56 -8.42 -15.22 8.04
CA SER A 56 -7.04 -14.89 7.66
C SER A 56 -7.00 -13.77 6.61
N ILE A 57 -7.84 -13.86 5.56
CA ILE A 57 -7.96 -12.82 4.52
C ILE A 57 -8.47 -11.50 5.10
N VAL A 58 -9.49 -11.53 5.96
CA VAL A 58 -10.02 -10.32 6.61
C VAL A 58 -8.96 -9.66 7.48
N MET A 59 -8.24 -10.44 8.29
CA MET A 59 -7.13 -9.93 9.09
C MET A 59 -6.05 -9.33 8.20
N GLN A 60 -5.64 -10.03 7.14
CA GLN A 60 -4.68 -9.53 6.17
C GLN A 60 -5.16 -8.19 5.57
N ARG A 61 -6.44 -8.05 5.20
CA ARG A 61 -7.00 -6.81 4.67
C ARG A 61 -7.04 -5.66 5.68
N VAL A 62 -7.39 -5.95 6.94
CA VAL A 62 -7.39 -4.98 8.04
C VAL A 62 -5.99 -4.43 8.27
N PHE A 63 -4.96 -5.28 8.21
CA PHE A 63 -3.57 -4.86 8.38
C PHE A 63 -2.97 -4.20 7.13
N PHE A 64 -3.44 -4.59 5.93
CA PHE A 64 -2.94 -4.09 4.66
C PHE A 64 -3.51 -2.70 4.30
N SER A 65 -4.79 -2.43 4.56
CA SER A 65 -5.45 -1.20 4.12
C SER A 65 -4.81 0.10 4.67
N PRO A 66 -4.50 0.23 5.98
CA PRO A 66 -3.81 1.40 6.52
C PRO A 66 -2.40 1.58 5.94
N GLN A 67 -1.73 0.48 5.63
CA GLN A 67 -0.40 0.44 5.04
C GLN A 67 -0.42 0.96 3.59
N THR A 68 -1.40 0.53 2.78
CA THR A 68 -1.60 1.04 1.43
C THR A 68 -1.86 2.55 1.45
N PHE A 69 -2.75 3.01 2.32
CA PHE A 69 -3.07 4.43 2.43
C PHE A 69 -1.82 5.28 2.73
N PHE A 70 -1.02 4.89 3.73
CA PHE A 70 0.21 5.63 4.05
C PHE A 70 1.21 5.63 2.91
N ARG A 71 1.42 4.47 2.26
CA ARG A 71 2.37 4.36 1.14
C ARG A 71 1.97 5.24 -0.04
N THR A 72 0.70 5.23 -0.42
CA THR A 72 0.19 6.09 -1.49
C THR A 72 0.38 7.56 -1.13
N ASN A 73 0.05 7.97 0.10
CA ASN A 73 0.27 9.35 0.53
C ASN A 73 1.75 9.73 0.57
N ALA A 74 2.63 8.86 1.09
CA ALA A 74 4.07 9.09 1.11
C ALA A 74 4.65 9.20 -0.31
N PHE A 75 4.17 8.38 -1.25
CA PHE A 75 4.52 8.50 -2.67
C PHE A 75 4.07 9.84 -3.25
N CYS A 76 2.82 10.25 -3.01
CA CYS A 76 2.32 11.55 -3.47
C CYS A 76 3.10 12.71 -2.86
N TRP A 77 3.47 12.64 -1.58
CA TRP A 77 4.30 13.66 -0.93
C TRP A 77 5.71 13.73 -1.53
N ALA A 78 6.32 12.58 -1.85
CA ALA A 78 7.62 12.56 -2.53
C ALA A 78 7.56 13.21 -3.91
N VAL A 79 6.50 12.92 -4.68
CA VAL A 79 6.28 13.53 -6.01
C VAL A 79 6.07 15.04 -5.89
N ASP A 80 5.27 15.47 -4.91
CA ASP A 80 4.99 16.89 -4.69
C ASP A 80 6.26 17.66 -4.26
N GLU A 81 7.08 17.07 -3.38
CA GLU A 81 8.38 17.64 -2.99
C GLU A 81 9.34 17.73 -4.19
N ASP A 82 9.38 16.70 -5.05
CA ASP A 82 10.17 16.71 -6.29
C ASP A 82 9.67 17.78 -7.29
N CYS A 83 8.36 18.07 -7.33
CA CYS A 83 7.81 19.13 -8.17
C CYS A 83 8.12 20.55 -7.63
N HIS A 84 8.33 20.69 -6.33
CA HIS A 84 8.60 21.98 -5.67
C HIS A 84 10.08 22.32 -5.53
N LEU A 85 10.98 21.34 -5.53
CA LEU A 85 12.43 21.56 -5.48
C LEU A 85 13.00 21.69 -6.89
N GLU A 86 13.24 22.92 -7.35
CA GLU A 86 13.66 23.17 -8.73
C GLU A 86 14.96 22.44 -9.14
N HIS A 87 15.89 22.17 -8.23
CA HIS A 87 17.15 21.47 -8.56
C HIS A 87 17.65 20.67 -7.34
N GLY A 88 17.21 19.42 -7.20
CA GLY A 88 17.56 18.56 -6.05
C GLY A 88 17.62 17.06 -6.38
N ARG A 89 18.51 16.33 -5.71
CA ARG A 89 18.79 14.90 -5.94
C ARG A 89 17.62 14.05 -5.44
N ARG A 90 16.93 13.34 -6.36
CA ARG A 90 15.70 12.52 -6.21
C ARG A 90 15.82 11.29 -5.29
N ARG A 91 16.34 11.44 -4.08
CA ARG A 91 16.52 10.31 -3.14
C ARG A 91 15.18 9.71 -2.70
N GLU A 92 14.13 10.51 -2.64
CA GLU A 92 12.82 10.08 -2.14
C GLU A 92 11.97 9.39 -3.20
N ALA A 93 12.01 9.85 -4.46
CA ALA A 93 11.41 9.12 -5.56
C ALA A 93 12.04 7.72 -5.73
N ILE A 94 13.34 7.57 -5.48
CA ILE A 94 13.98 6.24 -5.47
C ILE A 94 13.39 5.38 -4.35
N HIS A 95 13.31 5.87 -3.12
CA HIS A 95 12.72 5.10 -2.01
C HIS A 95 11.25 4.75 -2.25
N ALA A 96 10.46 5.69 -2.78
CA ALA A 96 9.06 5.49 -3.11
C ALA A 96 8.90 4.47 -4.25
N GLY A 97 9.74 4.57 -5.29
CA GLY A 97 9.82 3.63 -6.41
C GLY A 97 10.24 2.23 -5.97
N THR A 98 11.24 2.09 -5.11
CA THR A 98 11.67 0.80 -4.54
C THR A 98 10.58 0.17 -3.68
N THR A 99 9.88 0.97 -2.87
CA THR A 99 8.74 0.49 -2.08
C THR A 99 7.63 -0.03 -2.99
N LYS A 100 7.36 0.67 -4.10
CA LYS A 100 6.36 0.26 -5.09
C LYS A 100 6.79 -0.99 -5.88
N LEU A 101 8.09 -1.09 -6.20
CA LEU A 101 8.66 -2.28 -6.83
C LEU A 101 8.43 -3.51 -5.96
N PHE A 102 8.76 -3.47 -4.66
CA PHE A 102 8.53 -4.61 -3.77
C PHE A 102 7.04 -4.97 -3.61
N GLU A 103 6.14 -4.00 -3.72
CA GLU A 103 4.69 -4.25 -3.73
C GLU A 103 4.25 -5.02 -4.99
N GLU A 104 4.68 -4.56 -6.16
CA GLU A 104 4.32 -5.19 -7.44
C GLU A 104 5.06 -6.52 -7.63
N GLU A 105 6.30 -6.64 -7.14
CA GLU A 105 7.02 -7.91 -7.07
C GLU A 105 6.31 -8.92 -6.19
N GLY A 106 5.67 -8.49 -5.09
CA GLY A 106 4.80 -9.36 -4.30
C GLY A 106 3.63 -9.94 -5.11
N ARG A 107 3.15 -9.24 -6.15
CA ARG A 107 2.18 -9.78 -7.12
C ARG A 107 2.86 -10.62 -8.19
N ALA A 108 4.08 -10.27 -8.60
CA ALA A 108 4.89 -11.07 -9.51
C ALA A 108 5.22 -12.46 -8.91
N VAL A 109 5.37 -12.54 -7.60
CA VAL A 109 5.51 -13.79 -6.84
C VAL A 109 4.30 -14.71 -7.05
N ALA A 110 3.10 -14.19 -7.34
CA ALA A 110 1.97 -15.05 -7.71
C ALA A 110 2.23 -15.82 -9.02
N PHE A 111 2.89 -15.21 -10.01
CA PHE A 111 3.30 -15.92 -11.23
C PHE A 111 4.36 -16.98 -10.94
N LEU A 112 5.35 -16.66 -10.09
CA LEU A 112 6.35 -17.65 -9.65
C LEU A 112 5.71 -18.79 -8.85
N LEU A 113 4.65 -18.51 -8.08
CA LEU A 113 3.86 -19.49 -7.37
C LEU A 113 3.19 -20.44 -8.38
N PHE A 114 2.53 -19.92 -9.42
CA PHE A 114 1.93 -20.76 -10.47
C PHE A 114 2.96 -21.62 -11.22
N LEU A 115 4.10 -21.04 -11.59
CA LEU A 115 5.18 -21.80 -12.23
C LEU A 115 5.75 -22.88 -11.29
N GLY A 116 5.96 -22.53 -10.03
CA GLY A 116 6.46 -23.43 -9.00
C GLY A 116 5.49 -24.57 -8.68
N LEU A 117 4.17 -24.30 -8.68
CA LEU A 117 3.14 -25.33 -8.56
C LEU A 117 3.20 -26.34 -9.71
N GLY A 118 3.33 -25.85 -10.94
CA GLY A 118 3.52 -26.72 -12.11
C GLY A 118 4.77 -27.59 -11.96
N ALA A 119 5.89 -27.01 -11.52
CA ALA A 119 7.13 -27.73 -11.26
C ALA A 119 7.05 -28.73 -10.10
N ALA A 120 6.28 -28.41 -9.06
CA ALA A 120 5.99 -29.30 -7.92
C ALA A 120 5.03 -30.45 -8.29
N GLY A 121 4.53 -30.46 -9.53
CA GLY A 121 3.67 -31.52 -10.05
C GLY A 121 2.20 -31.32 -9.72
N LEU A 122 1.74 -30.07 -9.59
CA LEU A 122 0.31 -29.75 -9.48
C LEU A 122 -0.44 -30.36 -10.67
N GLN A 123 -1.35 -31.28 -10.39
CA GLN A 123 -2.24 -31.86 -11.39
C GLN A 123 -3.59 -31.19 -11.24
N THR A 124 -4.03 -30.45 -12.25
CA THR A 124 -5.39 -29.90 -12.31
C THR A 124 -6.16 -30.64 -13.40
N ARG A 125 -7.28 -31.26 -13.03
CA ARG A 125 -8.23 -31.80 -14.01
C ARG A 125 -9.42 -30.87 -14.11
N ASN A 126 -10.00 -30.79 -15.30
CA ASN A 126 -11.23 -30.05 -15.49
C ASN A 126 -12.40 -30.95 -15.06
N CYS A 127 -12.82 -30.82 -13.80
CA CYS A 127 -13.91 -31.62 -13.22
C CYS A 127 -15.25 -31.40 -13.92
N GLU A 128 -15.49 -30.21 -14.50
CA GLU A 128 -16.68 -29.97 -15.29
C GLU A 128 -16.74 -30.84 -16.55
N LEU A 129 -15.59 -31.04 -17.22
CA LEU A 129 -15.48 -31.91 -18.39
C LEU A 129 -15.63 -33.39 -18.02
N VAL A 130 -15.14 -33.80 -16.84
CA VAL A 130 -15.28 -35.19 -16.36
C VAL A 130 -16.73 -35.53 -16.05
N CYS A 131 -17.50 -34.56 -15.56
CA CYS A 131 -18.90 -34.74 -15.15
C CYS A 131 -19.93 -34.48 -16.26
N VAL A 132 -19.51 -34.38 -17.53
CA VAL A 132 -20.45 -34.21 -18.65
C VAL A 132 -21.31 -35.48 -18.80
N GLY A 133 -22.64 -35.30 -18.77
CA GLY A 133 -23.61 -36.39 -18.94
C GLY A 133 -24.05 -37.07 -17.65
N VAL A 134 -23.54 -36.65 -16.49
CA VAL A 134 -24.02 -37.09 -15.18
C VAL A 134 -25.28 -36.30 -14.80
N THR A 135 -26.31 -36.99 -14.31
CA THR A 135 -27.61 -36.39 -13.92
C THR A 135 -27.47 -35.37 -12.80
N GLU A 136 -26.58 -35.63 -11.84
CA GLU A 136 -26.28 -34.75 -10.70
C GLU A 136 -24.89 -34.12 -10.88
N ARG A 137 -24.79 -33.17 -11.82
CA ARG A 137 -23.52 -32.56 -12.22
C ARG A 137 -22.82 -31.84 -11.06
N ALA A 138 -23.55 -31.15 -10.19
CA ALA A 138 -22.97 -30.39 -9.08
C ALA A 138 -22.25 -31.32 -8.08
N ASP A 139 -22.94 -32.36 -7.62
CA ASP A 139 -22.37 -33.32 -6.67
C ASP A 139 -21.17 -34.08 -7.27
N CYS A 140 -21.22 -34.38 -8.57
CA CYS A 140 -20.09 -34.95 -9.29
C CYS A 140 -18.87 -34.02 -9.31
N VAL A 141 -19.07 -32.73 -9.59
CA VAL A 141 -17.98 -31.74 -9.63
C VAL A 141 -17.35 -31.59 -8.25
N ASP A 142 -18.16 -31.45 -7.20
CA ASP A 142 -17.68 -31.32 -5.82
C ASP A 142 -16.86 -32.56 -5.39
N ALA A 143 -17.37 -33.77 -5.70
CA ALA A 143 -16.65 -35.01 -5.42
C ALA A 143 -15.34 -35.13 -6.22
N CYS A 144 -15.34 -34.70 -7.48
CA CYS A 144 -14.15 -34.67 -8.33
C CYS A 144 -13.10 -33.71 -7.78
N GLU A 145 -13.50 -32.50 -7.36
CA GLU A 145 -12.60 -31.50 -6.79
C GLU A 145 -11.96 -32.00 -5.48
N LEU A 146 -12.76 -32.60 -4.59
CA LEU A 146 -12.25 -33.19 -3.36
C LEU A 146 -11.24 -34.32 -3.63
N ALA A 147 -11.51 -35.17 -4.63
CA ALA A 147 -10.60 -36.23 -5.03
C ALA A 147 -9.30 -35.68 -5.65
N ASP A 148 -9.39 -34.62 -6.47
CA ASP A 148 -8.23 -33.94 -7.05
C ASP A 148 -7.37 -33.26 -5.97
N ILE A 149 -7.99 -32.66 -4.95
CA ILE A 149 -7.29 -32.09 -3.79
C ILE A 149 -6.59 -33.19 -2.99
N ALA A 150 -7.28 -34.28 -2.66
CA ALA A 150 -6.73 -35.39 -1.89
C ALA A 150 -5.58 -36.11 -2.62
N ARG A 151 -5.53 -36.00 -3.96
CA ARG A 151 -4.50 -36.60 -4.80
C ARG A 151 -3.23 -35.75 -4.90
N GLN A 152 -3.26 -34.47 -4.52
CA GLN A 152 -2.08 -33.62 -4.65
C GLN A 152 -0.90 -34.19 -3.85
N SER A 153 0.30 -34.07 -4.43
CA SER A 153 1.51 -34.53 -3.75
C SER A 153 1.81 -33.64 -2.54
N ALA A 154 2.42 -34.21 -1.50
CA ALA A 154 2.86 -33.45 -0.33
C ALA A 154 3.79 -32.28 -0.73
N ALA A 155 4.59 -32.45 -1.79
CA ALA A 155 5.48 -31.42 -2.31
C ALA A 155 4.73 -30.15 -2.77
N VAL A 156 3.52 -30.29 -3.35
CA VAL A 156 2.69 -29.15 -3.73
C VAL A 156 2.22 -28.38 -2.49
N SER A 157 1.72 -29.10 -1.48
CA SER A 157 1.27 -28.49 -0.22
C SER A 157 2.42 -27.82 0.53
N GLU A 158 3.58 -28.48 0.66
CA GLU A 158 4.78 -27.93 1.27
C GLU A 158 5.27 -26.67 0.55
N PHE A 159 5.20 -26.65 -0.79
CA PHE A 159 5.56 -25.48 -1.57
C PHE A 159 4.61 -24.31 -1.33
N VAL A 160 3.29 -24.54 -1.36
CA VAL A 160 2.28 -23.51 -1.06
C VAL A 160 2.48 -22.95 0.34
N GLU A 161 2.65 -23.82 1.33
CA GLU A 161 2.92 -23.42 2.71
C GLU A 161 4.20 -22.60 2.81
N ALA A 162 5.29 -23.02 2.17
CA ALA A 162 6.56 -22.29 2.21
C ALA A 162 6.42 -20.87 1.62
N VAL A 163 5.71 -20.74 0.51
CA VAL A 163 5.49 -19.43 -0.13
C VAL A 163 4.62 -18.53 0.73
N LEU A 164 3.52 -19.04 1.27
CA LEU A 164 2.59 -18.26 2.09
C LEU A 164 3.16 -17.91 3.47
N LEU A 165 3.95 -18.80 4.08
CA LEU A 165 4.48 -18.61 5.43
C LEU A 165 5.81 -17.86 5.49
N TYR A 166 6.64 -17.95 4.45
CA TYR A 166 7.98 -17.35 4.47
C TYR A 166 8.18 -16.29 3.39
N VAL A 167 7.85 -16.61 2.14
CA VAL A 167 8.17 -15.73 1.01
C VAL A 167 7.32 -14.46 1.06
N VAL A 168 5.99 -14.59 1.13
CA VAL A 168 5.07 -13.44 1.17
C VAL A 168 5.32 -12.54 2.40
N PRO A 169 5.50 -13.08 3.62
CA PRO A 169 5.88 -12.29 4.78
C PRO A 169 7.24 -11.60 4.64
N ALA A 170 8.24 -12.23 4.01
CA ALA A 170 9.55 -11.61 3.80
C ALA A 170 9.46 -10.34 2.94
N PHE A 171 8.68 -10.35 1.84
CA PHE A 171 8.43 -9.15 1.05
C PHE A 171 7.69 -8.06 1.86
N SER A 172 6.73 -8.47 2.69
CA SER A 172 6.02 -7.55 3.58
C SER A 172 6.96 -6.88 4.59
N LEU A 173 7.89 -7.64 5.17
CA LEU A 173 8.92 -7.15 6.10
C LEU A 173 9.95 -6.25 5.41
N LEU A 174 10.38 -6.59 4.18
CA LEU A 174 11.25 -5.71 3.39
C LEU A 174 10.57 -4.37 3.14
N THR A 175 9.27 -4.38 2.90
CA THR A 175 8.52 -3.15 2.70
C THR A 175 8.34 -2.37 4.02
N ALA A 176 8.19 -3.06 5.15
CA ALA A 176 8.20 -2.45 6.47
C ALA A 176 9.56 -1.78 6.79
N LEU A 177 10.66 -2.43 6.42
CA LEU A 177 12.01 -1.89 6.55
C LEU A 177 12.20 -0.62 5.71
N HIS A 178 11.66 -0.57 4.49
CA HIS A 178 11.73 0.64 3.67
C HIS A 178 10.90 1.79 4.23
N ILE A 179 9.72 1.50 4.80
CA ILE A 179 8.94 2.51 5.55
C ILE A 179 9.74 3.01 6.77
N TRP A 180 10.44 2.10 7.45
CA TRP A 180 11.30 2.48 8.56
C TRP A 180 12.44 3.38 8.11
N LEU A 181 13.10 3.08 7.01
CA LEU A 181 14.24 3.87 6.53
C LEU A 181 13.83 5.16 5.80
N TYR A 182 12.53 5.35 5.51
CA TYR A 182 12.04 6.48 4.73
C TYR A 182 12.34 7.83 5.39
N PRO A 183 13.11 8.74 4.76
CA PRO A 183 13.78 9.86 5.45
C PRO A 183 12.94 11.14 5.69
N ILE A 184 11.61 11.11 5.56
CA ILE A 184 10.77 12.29 5.82
C ILE A 184 10.21 12.25 7.24
N HIS A 185 10.73 13.12 8.12
CA HIS A 185 10.36 13.17 9.54
C HIS A 185 10.18 14.60 10.06
N GLY A 186 9.32 14.74 11.08
CA GLY A 186 9.25 15.89 11.96
C GLY A 186 9.10 17.24 11.24
N GLU A 187 10.07 18.12 11.48
CA GLU A 187 10.06 19.51 10.97
C GLU A 187 10.00 19.59 9.44
N ARG A 188 10.57 18.62 8.73
CA ARG A 188 10.56 18.60 7.26
C ARG A 188 9.16 18.33 6.71
N LEU A 189 8.44 17.37 7.30
CA LEU A 189 7.04 17.11 6.95
C LEU A 189 6.15 18.32 7.28
N GLN A 190 6.44 19.00 8.40
CA GLN A 190 5.73 20.21 8.78
C GLN A 190 5.97 21.35 7.78
N LYS A 191 7.20 21.53 7.28
CA LYS A 191 7.53 22.51 6.24
C LYS A 191 6.77 22.22 4.93
N LEU A 192 6.70 20.97 4.51
CA LEU A 192 5.91 20.54 3.35
C LEU A 192 4.43 20.86 3.52
N ALA A 193 3.84 20.49 4.66
CA ALA A 193 2.44 20.78 4.94
C ALA A 193 2.13 22.29 4.92
N ILE A 194 3.03 23.12 5.46
CA ILE A 194 2.91 24.58 5.42
C ILE A 194 3.01 25.08 3.97
N ALA A 195 3.98 24.60 3.19
CA ALA A 195 4.15 24.99 1.79
C ALA A 195 2.92 24.65 0.94
N GLN A 196 2.39 23.45 1.08
CA GLN A 196 1.15 23.01 0.41
C GLN A 196 -0.04 23.89 0.80
N ALA A 197 -0.20 24.20 2.09
CA ALA A 197 -1.27 25.07 2.57
C ALA A 197 -1.21 26.48 1.97
N VAL A 198 -0.01 26.99 1.64
CA VAL A 198 0.16 28.28 0.94
C VAL A 198 -0.26 28.18 -0.52
N VAL A 199 0.08 27.10 -1.22
CA VAL A 199 -0.28 26.89 -2.64
C VAL A 199 -1.80 26.76 -2.80
N PHE A 200 -2.46 25.94 -1.96
CA PHE A 200 -3.91 25.70 -2.07
C PHE A 200 -4.78 26.94 -1.78
N LYS A 201 -4.31 27.87 -0.93
CA LYS A 201 -5.04 29.13 -0.67
C LYS A 201 -5.22 30.00 -1.93
N LYS A 202 -4.38 29.84 -2.95
CA LYS A 202 -4.44 30.65 -4.18
C LYS A 202 -5.48 30.19 -5.20
N VAL A 203 -6.06 29.00 -5.04
CA VAL A 203 -7.02 28.44 -6.01
C VAL A 203 -8.44 29.04 -5.85
N GLY A 204 -8.75 29.59 -4.67
CA GLY A 204 -10.04 30.23 -4.39
C GLY A 204 -10.02 31.77 -4.39
N SER A 205 -8.84 32.38 -4.39
CA SER A 205 -8.72 33.82 -4.66
C SER A 205 -9.08 34.03 -6.11
N THR A 206 -10.26 34.62 -6.37
CA THR A 206 -10.67 35.12 -7.67
C THR A 206 -9.43 35.67 -8.36
N PRO A 207 -9.09 35.24 -9.60
CA PRO A 207 -7.97 35.84 -10.30
C PRO A 207 -8.24 37.33 -10.22
N MET A 208 -7.34 38.08 -9.59
CA MET A 208 -7.36 39.52 -9.73
C MET A 208 -7.38 39.70 -11.24
N ARG A 209 -8.54 40.12 -11.77
CA ARG A 209 -8.63 40.64 -13.13
C ARG A 209 -7.41 41.51 -13.21
N ALA A 210 -6.46 41.13 -14.08
CA ALA A 210 -5.34 41.98 -14.39
C ALA A 210 -6.00 43.34 -14.60
N VAL A 211 -5.75 44.26 -13.67
CA VAL A 211 -6.14 45.64 -13.87
C VAL A 211 -5.30 46.00 -15.06
N GLU A 212 -5.94 45.92 -16.22
CA GLU A 212 -5.37 46.26 -17.50
C GLU A 212 -4.74 47.62 -17.25
N PRO A 213 -3.40 47.75 -17.33
CA PRO A 213 -2.76 49.01 -17.06
C PRO A 213 -3.38 49.98 -18.05
N THR A 214 -4.26 50.83 -17.54
CA THR A 214 -4.84 51.90 -18.32
C THR A 214 -3.63 52.74 -18.65
N LEU A 215 -3.16 52.62 -19.89
CA LEU A 215 -2.14 53.46 -20.46
C LEU A 215 -2.69 54.89 -20.40
N SER A 216 -2.52 55.55 -19.25
CA SER A 216 -2.58 56.99 -19.17
C SER A 216 -1.37 57.47 -19.93
N ASN A 217 -1.64 57.91 -21.15
CA ASN A 217 -0.70 58.43 -22.12
C ASN A 217 -0.20 59.82 -21.70
N ASP A 218 0.30 59.95 -20.48
CA ASP A 218 0.94 61.17 -19.99
C ASP A 218 2.45 60.92 -20.03
N GLY A 219 3.05 61.37 -21.13
CA GLY A 219 4.48 61.30 -21.34
C GLY A 219 5.25 61.99 -20.23
N ALA A 220 6.21 61.28 -19.62
CA ALA A 220 7.23 61.89 -18.79
C ALA A 220 8.52 61.07 -18.82
N GLN A 221 9.45 61.60 -19.62
CA GLN A 221 10.90 61.65 -19.42
C GLN A 221 11.66 60.39 -18.95
N VAL A 222 12.41 59.85 -19.92
CA VAL A 222 13.62 59.05 -19.73
C VAL A 222 14.68 59.90 -19.03
N VAL A 223 15.09 59.52 -17.82
CA VAL A 223 16.34 59.98 -17.20
C VAL A 223 17.30 58.78 -17.12
N PRO A 224 18.43 58.78 -17.86
CA PRO A 224 19.46 57.77 -17.69
C PRO A 224 20.39 58.18 -16.54
N SER A 225 20.37 57.44 -15.44
CA SER A 225 21.43 57.52 -14.44
C SER A 225 22.46 56.42 -14.72
N ALA A 226 23.58 56.86 -15.28
CA ALA A 226 24.83 56.12 -15.32
C ALA A 226 25.28 55.75 -13.90
N ILE A 227 25.71 54.51 -13.69
CA ILE A 227 26.62 54.19 -12.59
C ILE A 227 27.73 53.30 -13.14
N SER A 228 28.93 53.77 -12.80
CA SER A 228 30.29 53.31 -13.08
C SER A 228 30.67 52.09 -12.26
#